data_AF-A0A3M2HAG0-F1
#
_entry.id   AF-A0A3M2HAG0-F1
#
_cell.length_a   1.000
_cell.length_b   1.000
_cell.length_c   1.000
_cell.angle_alpha   90.00
_cell.angle_beta   90.00
_cell.angle_gamma   90.00
#
_symmetry.space_group_name_H-M   'P 1'
#
loop_
_entity.id
_entity.type
_entity.pdbx_description
1 polymer ?
#
loop_
_entity_poly.entity_id
_entity_poly.type
_entity_poly.pdbx_seq_one_letter_code
_entity_poly.pdbx_strand_id
1 'polypeptide(L)'
;MAGRLSTTPPTGVAGENPAVRWRAWALDLDGVIWRGRRTIPGAPEAVARLRRRGDRVVFVTNNSARTPVQVVETLAAHRVTAGVDEVVTSSLAAATLIRPGETVLVVGGPGVRAAVAGAGAEVVDAVALARAGTRRAPTCDAVVVGITPDFDYAVLTLALGAVDAGARLIATNDDPTFPVADGIAPGNGALVAAVERATGRRAVVAGKPHEAMAVLVRAALGAPPAGEPATSGSEATTPIPGAVMVGDRPDTDGLFARRAGLAFALVLSGVTTASDLPVEPQPDVVAADLAGVVESAVGDHAGDP
;
A
#
# COMPACT_ATOMS: atom_id res chain seq x y z
N MET A 1 31.49 -22.94 57.09
CA MET A 1 31.78 -22.42 55.73
C MET A 1 30.50 -21.85 55.17
N ALA A 2 30.37 -20.53 55.18
CA ALA A 2 29.23 -19.79 54.64
C ALA A 2 29.69 -19.11 53.35
N GLY A 3 29.19 -19.56 52.20
CA GLY A 3 29.42 -18.92 50.91
C GLY A 3 28.23 -18.01 50.57
N ARG A 4 28.42 -16.70 50.68
CA ARG A 4 27.48 -15.70 50.14
C ARG A 4 27.62 -15.71 48.62
N LEU A 5 26.56 -16.08 47.91
CA LEU A 5 26.44 -15.84 46.47
C LEU A 5 26.04 -14.38 46.27
N SER A 6 26.93 -13.63 45.62
CA SER A 6 26.75 -12.23 45.23
C SER A 6 25.69 -12.11 44.15
N THR A 7 24.60 -11.40 44.43
CA THR A 7 23.62 -10.96 43.43
C THR A 7 24.06 -9.61 42.88
N THR A 8 24.68 -9.61 41.70
CA THR A 8 24.91 -8.39 40.91
C THR A 8 23.97 -8.46 39.70
N PRO A 9 23.07 -7.48 39.49
CA PRO A 9 22.29 -7.43 38.26
C PRO A 9 23.21 -7.03 37.09
N PRO A 10 23.01 -7.54 35.87
CA PRO A 10 23.76 -7.06 34.73
C PRO A 10 23.27 -5.64 34.37
N THR A 11 24.10 -4.65 34.68
CA THR A 11 24.00 -3.28 34.18
C THR A 11 24.79 -3.14 32.89
N GLY A 12 24.16 -2.56 31.86
CA GLY A 12 24.77 -2.18 30.59
C GLY A 12 24.72 -3.31 29.54
N VAL A 13 24.38 -3.07 28.28
CA VAL A 13 24.70 -1.89 27.48
C VAL A 13 23.59 -1.68 26.45
N ALA A 14 23.14 -0.43 26.29
CA ALA A 14 22.37 0.01 25.14
C ALA A 14 23.15 -0.40 23.88
N GLY A 15 22.63 -1.38 23.13
CA GLY A 15 23.20 -1.72 21.85
C GLY A 15 23.08 -0.50 20.95
N GLU A 16 24.22 0.15 20.66
CA GLU A 16 24.35 1.06 19.53
C GLU A 16 23.87 0.30 18.30
N ASN A 17 22.63 0.58 17.88
CA ASN A 17 22.11 0.03 16.65
C ASN A 17 22.93 0.69 15.53
N PRO A 18 23.74 -0.03 14.74
CA PRO A 18 24.53 0.57 13.68
C PRO A 18 23.56 1.35 12.80
N ALA A 19 23.69 2.69 12.79
CA ALA A 19 22.71 3.60 12.21
C ALA A 19 22.27 3.08 10.83
N VAL A 20 21.03 2.61 10.73
CA VAL A 20 20.52 2.01 9.51
C VAL A 20 20.38 3.15 8.50
N ARG A 21 21.31 3.23 7.55
CA ARG A 21 21.34 4.31 6.56
C ARG A 21 20.52 3.95 5.34
N TRP A 22 19.20 4.08 5.43
CA TRP A 22 18.34 4.02 4.26
C TRP A 22 18.53 5.24 3.36
N ARG A 23 18.41 5.08 2.05
CA ARG A 23 18.48 6.12 1.01
C ARG A 23 17.25 6.13 0.09
N ALA A 24 16.41 5.10 0.18
CA ALA A 24 15.18 4.97 -0.57
C ALA A 24 14.04 4.57 0.38
N TRP A 25 12.91 5.26 0.27
CA TRP A 25 11.82 5.20 1.23
C TRP A 25 10.50 4.96 0.49
N ALA A 26 9.90 3.80 0.70
CA ALA A 26 8.51 3.56 0.41
C ALA A 26 7.70 3.92 1.66
N LEU A 27 6.84 4.92 1.57
CA LEU A 27 6.04 5.41 2.69
C LEU A 27 4.59 5.03 2.44
N ASP A 28 3.99 4.28 3.37
CA ASP A 28 2.52 4.25 3.42
C ASP A 28 1.97 5.66 3.71
N LEU A 29 0.67 5.85 3.50
CA LEU A 29 -0.01 7.11 3.72
C LEU A 29 -0.89 7.11 4.98
N ASP A 30 -1.78 6.12 5.10
CA ASP A 30 -2.79 6.06 6.15
C ASP A 30 -2.19 5.42 7.41
N GLY A 31 -1.96 6.22 8.46
CA GLY A 31 -1.26 5.78 9.66
C GLY A 31 0.23 6.16 9.68
N VAL A 32 0.75 6.70 8.57
CA VAL A 32 2.14 7.21 8.46
C VAL A 32 2.21 8.71 8.21
N ILE A 33 1.47 9.24 7.22
CA ILE A 33 1.42 10.67 6.90
C ILE A 33 0.18 11.32 7.54
N TRP A 34 -0.96 10.63 7.53
CA TRP A 34 -2.21 11.11 8.09
C TRP A 34 -3.06 10.00 8.71
N ARG A 35 -4.05 10.38 9.51
CA ARG A 35 -5.19 9.53 9.86
C ARG A 35 -6.49 10.26 9.49
N GLY A 36 -7.19 9.73 8.49
CA GLY A 36 -8.39 10.39 7.96
C GLY A 36 -8.08 11.79 7.46
N ARG A 37 -8.51 12.83 8.19
CA ARG A 37 -8.25 14.24 7.86
C ARG A 37 -7.13 14.89 8.65
N ARG A 38 -6.54 14.18 9.63
CA ARG A 38 -5.52 14.75 10.53
C ARG A 38 -4.14 14.35 10.06
N THR A 39 -3.25 15.33 9.87
CA THR A 39 -1.82 15.07 9.65
C THR A 39 -1.23 14.42 10.89
N ILE A 40 -0.37 13.41 10.71
CA ILE A 40 0.43 12.85 11.79
C ILE A 40 1.55 13.85 12.13
N PRO A 41 1.71 14.24 13.41
CA PRO A 41 2.75 15.20 13.81
C PRO A 41 4.14 14.78 13.33
N GLY A 42 4.94 15.74 12.85
CA GLY A 42 6.31 15.51 12.41
C GLY A 42 6.45 14.82 11.04
N ALA A 43 5.41 14.22 10.48
CA ALA A 43 5.49 13.53 9.19
C ALA A 43 5.91 14.46 8.02
N PRO A 44 5.36 15.70 7.88
CA PRO A 44 5.82 16.62 6.84
C PRO A 44 7.28 17.03 6.98
N GLU A 45 7.72 17.31 8.20
CA GLU A 45 9.10 17.69 8.52
C GLU A 45 10.07 16.52 8.25
N ALA A 46 9.64 15.29 8.56
CA ALA A 46 10.37 14.07 8.28
C ALA A 46 10.59 13.89 6.76
N VAL A 47 9.51 13.98 5.96
CA VAL A 47 9.63 13.90 4.48
C VAL A 47 10.53 15.01 3.95
N ALA A 48 10.39 16.24 4.44
CA ALA A 48 11.25 17.36 4.02
C ALA A 48 12.72 17.10 4.35
N ARG A 49 13.03 16.47 5.50
CA ARG A 49 14.39 16.07 5.88
C ARG A 49 14.96 15.00 4.95
N LEU A 50 14.17 13.99 4.59
CA LEU A 50 14.58 12.98 3.60
C LEU A 50 14.92 13.62 2.25
N ARG A 51 14.07 14.55 1.77
CA ARG A 51 14.31 15.29 0.53
C ARG A 51 15.57 16.15 0.59
N ARG A 52 15.81 16.89 1.69
CA ARG A 52 17.04 17.69 1.87
C ARG A 52 18.30 16.83 1.84
N ARG A 53 18.20 15.57 2.30
CA ARG A 53 19.31 14.60 2.26
C ARG A 53 19.54 14.01 0.86
N GLY A 54 18.64 14.28 -0.09
CA GLY A 54 18.69 13.72 -1.45
C GLY A 54 18.18 12.28 -1.53
N ASP A 55 17.42 11.82 -0.54
CA ASP A 55 16.87 10.47 -0.55
C ASP A 55 15.70 10.34 -1.54
N ARG A 56 15.53 9.13 -2.08
CA ARG A 56 14.38 8.78 -2.92
C ARG A 56 13.17 8.49 -2.02
N VAL A 57 12.04 9.14 -2.30
CA VAL A 57 10.78 8.93 -1.57
C VAL A 57 9.69 8.52 -2.57
N VAL A 58 8.97 7.45 -2.24
CA VAL A 58 7.81 6.94 -2.98
C VAL A 58 6.67 6.76 -2.00
N PHE A 59 5.51 7.30 -2.32
CA PHE A 59 4.28 7.16 -1.53
C PHE A 59 3.45 5.99 -2.06
N VAL A 60 3.10 5.05 -1.19
CA VAL A 60 2.46 3.79 -1.56
C VAL A 60 1.14 3.66 -0.81
N THR A 61 0.03 3.46 -1.50
CA THR A 61 -1.28 3.33 -0.84
C THR A 61 -2.16 2.25 -1.45
N ASN A 62 -2.89 1.52 -0.59
CA ASN A 62 -3.94 0.60 -1.03
C ASN A 62 -5.25 1.31 -1.38
N ASN A 63 -5.35 2.63 -1.23
CA ASN A 63 -6.54 3.37 -1.64
C ASN A 63 -6.62 3.51 -3.17
N SER A 64 -7.66 2.91 -3.78
CA SER A 64 -7.90 2.96 -5.23
C SER A 64 -8.89 4.04 -5.67
N ALA A 65 -9.46 4.83 -4.75
CA ALA A 65 -10.50 5.80 -5.08
C ALA A 65 -9.95 7.02 -5.83
N ARG A 66 -8.76 7.48 -5.43
CA ARG A 66 -8.11 8.69 -5.93
C ARG A 66 -7.14 8.40 -7.07
N THR A 67 -7.00 9.34 -8.00
CA THR A 67 -5.90 9.33 -8.97
C THR A 67 -4.58 9.75 -8.29
N PRO A 68 -3.41 9.43 -8.87
CA PRO A 68 -2.13 9.92 -8.36
C PRO A 68 -2.08 11.45 -8.17
N VAL A 69 -2.67 12.21 -9.11
CA VAL A 69 -2.79 13.68 -9.00
C VAL A 69 -3.57 14.09 -7.75
N GLN A 70 -4.72 13.45 -7.50
CA GLN A 70 -5.54 13.73 -6.31
C GLN A 70 -4.86 13.31 -5.00
N VAL A 71 -4.01 12.28 -5.04
CA VAL A 71 -3.17 11.90 -3.89
C VAL A 71 -2.11 12.98 -3.62
N VAL A 72 -1.46 13.52 -4.66
CA VAL A 72 -0.52 14.65 -4.53
C VAL A 72 -1.22 15.89 -3.95
N GLU A 73 -2.43 16.22 -4.41
CA GLU A 73 -3.23 17.31 -3.84
C GLU A 73 -3.53 17.08 -2.35
N THR A 74 -3.82 15.84 -1.97
CA THR A 74 -4.05 15.45 -0.56
C THR A 74 -2.77 15.59 0.26
N LEU A 75 -1.63 15.11 -0.25
CA LEU A 75 -0.31 15.27 0.37
C LEU A 75 0.01 16.76 0.60
N ALA A 76 -0.26 17.61 -0.39
CA ALA A 76 -0.06 19.05 -0.29
C ALA A 76 -0.93 19.68 0.81
N ALA A 77 -2.20 19.25 0.95
CA ALA A 77 -3.06 19.68 2.06
C ALA A 77 -2.51 19.28 3.43
N HIS A 78 -1.74 18.19 3.49
CA HIS A 78 -0.99 17.76 4.67
C HIS A 78 0.42 18.35 4.78
N ARG A 79 0.75 19.37 3.96
CA ARG A 79 2.06 20.05 3.90
C ARG A 79 3.21 19.16 3.44
N VAL A 80 2.91 18.07 2.75
CA VAL A 80 3.91 17.17 2.14
C VAL A 80 4.01 17.47 0.66
N THR A 81 5.21 17.85 0.20
CA THR A 81 5.49 18.01 -1.23
C THR A 81 5.74 16.65 -1.87
N ALA A 82 5.09 16.38 -3.01
CA ALA A 82 5.25 15.17 -3.81
C ALA A 82 5.06 15.45 -5.30
N GLY A 83 5.77 14.70 -6.14
CA GLY A 83 5.53 14.54 -7.56
C GLY A 83 4.51 13.43 -7.82
N VAL A 84 3.87 13.46 -8.99
CA VAL A 84 2.88 12.46 -9.39
C VAL A 84 3.53 11.10 -9.65
N ASP A 85 4.76 11.10 -10.16
CA ASP A 85 5.62 9.94 -10.39
C ASP A 85 6.11 9.28 -9.10
N GLU A 86 6.02 9.98 -7.97
CA GLU A 86 6.36 9.43 -6.65
C GLU A 86 5.17 8.71 -6.00
N VAL A 87 3.98 8.70 -6.60
CA VAL A 87 2.77 8.08 -6.02
C VAL A 87 2.44 6.76 -6.72
N VAL A 88 2.37 5.69 -5.94
CA VAL A 88 1.91 4.36 -6.38
C VAL A 88 0.63 3.98 -5.63
N THR A 89 -0.47 3.79 -6.36
CA THR A 89 -1.77 3.39 -5.81
C THR A 89 -2.10 1.94 -6.18
N SER A 90 -3.01 1.32 -5.43
CA SER A 90 -3.55 -0.01 -5.77
C SER A 90 -4.31 -0.05 -7.09
N SER A 91 -4.85 1.10 -7.57
CA SER A 91 -5.44 1.17 -8.92
C SER A 91 -4.38 1.07 -10.01
N LEU A 92 -3.21 1.71 -9.84
CA LEU A 92 -2.09 1.55 -10.77
C LEU A 92 -1.57 0.11 -10.75
N ALA A 93 -1.46 -0.50 -9.56
CA ALA A 93 -1.08 -1.90 -9.44
C ALA A 93 -2.04 -2.82 -10.19
N ALA A 94 -3.36 -2.66 -10.02
CA ALA A 94 -4.36 -3.46 -10.74
C ALA A 94 -4.25 -3.27 -12.26
N ALA A 95 -3.94 -2.06 -12.74
CA ALA A 95 -3.78 -1.78 -14.15
C ALA A 95 -2.60 -2.52 -14.80
N THR A 96 -1.59 -2.94 -14.03
CA THR A 96 -0.49 -3.79 -14.55
C THR A 96 -0.94 -5.19 -14.97
N LEU A 97 -2.10 -5.64 -14.47
CA LEU A 97 -2.70 -6.93 -14.80
C LEU A 97 -3.61 -6.86 -16.04
N ILE A 98 -3.71 -5.68 -16.66
CA ILE A 98 -4.57 -5.39 -17.82
C ILE A 98 -3.67 -5.23 -19.03
N ARG A 99 -4.13 -5.76 -20.17
CA ARG A 99 -3.42 -5.64 -21.45
C ARG A 99 -4.04 -4.49 -22.26
N PRO A 100 -3.22 -3.72 -23.00
CA PRO A 100 -3.74 -2.72 -23.93
C PRO A 100 -4.74 -3.34 -24.90
N GLY A 101 -5.85 -2.64 -25.16
CA GLY A 101 -6.93 -3.08 -26.04
C GLY A 101 -7.99 -3.99 -25.40
N GLU A 102 -7.83 -4.41 -24.14
CA GLU A 102 -8.88 -5.12 -23.41
C GLU A 102 -10.08 -4.21 -23.10
N THR A 103 -11.29 -4.78 -23.10
CA THR A 103 -12.49 -4.13 -22.57
C THR A 103 -12.67 -4.55 -21.11
N VAL A 104 -12.71 -3.58 -20.19
CA VAL A 104 -12.68 -3.83 -18.75
C VAL A 104 -13.90 -3.23 -18.07
N LEU A 105 -14.69 -4.09 -17.41
CA LEU A 105 -15.77 -3.65 -16.54
C LEU A 105 -15.18 -3.16 -15.21
N VAL A 106 -15.33 -1.86 -14.93
CA VAL A 106 -14.80 -1.23 -13.73
C VAL A 106 -15.91 -1.05 -12.70
N VAL A 107 -15.74 -1.70 -11.56
CA VAL A 107 -16.47 -1.45 -10.32
C VAL A 107 -15.56 -0.62 -9.43
N GLY A 108 -15.68 0.70 -9.45
CA GLY A 108 -14.78 1.55 -8.67
C GLY A 108 -14.88 3.03 -8.98
N GLY A 109 -14.14 3.83 -8.21
CA GLY A 109 -14.07 5.28 -8.38
C GLY A 109 -13.20 5.76 -9.55
N PRO A 110 -13.04 7.10 -9.69
CA PRO A 110 -12.24 7.72 -10.75
C PRO A 110 -10.79 7.23 -10.82
N GLY A 111 -10.17 6.93 -9.67
CA GLY A 111 -8.82 6.40 -9.59
C GLY A 111 -8.63 5.07 -10.32
N VAL A 112 -9.63 4.18 -10.25
CA VAL A 112 -9.61 2.89 -10.96
C VAL A 112 -9.79 3.11 -12.46
N ARG A 113 -10.81 3.88 -12.86
CA ARG A 113 -11.08 4.17 -14.28
C ARG A 113 -9.88 4.81 -14.98
N ALA A 114 -9.25 5.80 -14.34
CA ALA A 114 -8.08 6.46 -14.90
C ALA A 114 -6.89 5.51 -15.07
N ALA A 115 -6.66 4.62 -14.09
CA ALA A 115 -5.56 3.64 -14.18
C ALA A 115 -5.79 2.61 -15.30
N VAL A 116 -7.03 2.10 -15.42
CA VAL A 116 -7.40 1.16 -16.50
C VAL A 116 -7.26 1.81 -17.87
N ALA A 117 -7.77 3.04 -18.05
CA ALA A 117 -7.59 3.79 -19.29
C ALA A 117 -6.10 4.07 -19.58
N GLY A 118 -5.31 4.37 -18.55
CA GLY A 118 -3.87 4.58 -18.65
C GLY A 118 -3.09 3.33 -19.10
N ALA A 119 -3.61 2.13 -18.84
CA ALA A 119 -3.08 0.88 -19.38
C ALA A 119 -3.46 0.62 -20.85
N GLY A 120 -4.19 1.54 -21.49
CA GLY A 120 -4.63 1.42 -22.88
C GLY A 120 -5.85 0.51 -23.07
N ALA A 121 -6.61 0.25 -22.01
CA ALA A 121 -7.85 -0.54 -22.06
C ALA A 121 -9.10 0.35 -22.23
N GLU A 122 -10.15 -0.22 -22.81
CA GLU A 122 -11.47 0.39 -22.87
C GLU A 122 -12.17 0.23 -21.51
N VAL A 123 -12.63 1.35 -20.94
CA VAL A 123 -13.30 1.36 -19.64
C VAL A 123 -14.81 1.27 -19.82
N VAL A 124 -15.40 0.22 -19.24
CA VAL A 124 -16.85 0.09 -19.09
C VAL A 124 -17.21 0.37 -17.63
N ASP A 125 -17.91 1.47 -17.35
CA ASP A 125 -18.28 1.85 -15.99
C ASP A 125 -19.53 1.09 -15.51
N ALA A 126 -19.35 0.17 -14.57
CA ALA A 126 -20.44 -0.66 -14.04
C ALA A 126 -21.51 0.17 -13.31
N VAL A 127 -21.12 1.24 -12.62
CA VAL A 127 -22.03 2.13 -11.90
C VAL A 127 -22.89 2.92 -12.89
N ALA A 128 -22.27 3.43 -13.97
CA ALA A 128 -22.99 4.12 -15.02
C ALA A 128 -24.01 3.20 -15.72
N LEU A 129 -23.61 1.96 -16.04
CA LEU A 129 -24.49 0.96 -16.62
C LEU A 129 -25.67 0.61 -15.70
N ALA A 130 -25.40 0.39 -14.41
CA ALA A 130 -26.42 0.10 -13.41
C ALA A 130 -27.44 1.25 -13.29
N ARG A 131 -26.97 2.50 -13.22
CA ARG A 131 -27.82 3.71 -13.19
C ARG A 131 -28.66 3.87 -14.45
N ALA A 132 -28.14 3.43 -15.60
CA ALA A 132 -28.89 3.40 -16.87
C ALA A 132 -29.91 2.25 -16.96
N GLY A 133 -30.03 1.40 -15.92
CA GLY A 133 -30.95 0.27 -15.89
C GLY A 133 -30.46 -0.95 -16.67
N THR A 134 -29.18 -1.01 -17.01
CA THR A 134 -28.58 -2.16 -17.70
C THR A 134 -28.57 -3.37 -16.76
N ARG A 135 -29.20 -4.47 -17.19
CA ARG A 135 -29.28 -5.72 -16.38
C ARG A 135 -28.33 -6.81 -16.85
N ARG A 136 -27.88 -6.75 -18.09
CA ARG A 136 -26.97 -7.73 -18.69
C ARG A 136 -25.62 -7.07 -18.90
N ALA A 137 -24.57 -7.67 -18.34
CA ALA A 137 -23.22 -7.20 -18.55
C ALA A 137 -22.84 -7.28 -20.04
N PRO A 138 -22.14 -6.26 -20.57
CA PRO A 138 -21.47 -6.41 -21.86
C PRO A 138 -20.37 -7.47 -21.76
N THR A 139 -19.92 -7.97 -22.90
CA THR A 139 -18.74 -8.84 -22.94
C THR A 139 -17.51 -8.01 -22.57
N CYS A 140 -16.74 -8.49 -21.59
CA CYS A 140 -15.52 -7.84 -21.12
C CYS A 140 -14.42 -8.91 -20.93
N ASP A 141 -13.16 -8.51 -21.09
CA ASP A 141 -12.00 -9.38 -20.86
C ASP A 141 -11.64 -9.47 -19.37
N ALA A 142 -11.94 -8.41 -18.61
CA ALA A 142 -11.71 -8.35 -17.18
C ALA A 142 -12.77 -7.54 -16.43
N VAL A 143 -12.90 -7.83 -15.14
CA VAL A 143 -13.61 -7.03 -14.13
C VAL A 143 -12.59 -6.55 -13.11
N VAL A 144 -12.51 -5.24 -12.89
CA VAL A 144 -11.68 -4.65 -11.84
C VAL A 144 -12.57 -4.11 -10.73
N VAL A 145 -12.36 -4.61 -9.51
CA VAL A 145 -13.09 -4.20 -8.30
C VAL A 145 -12.18 -3.36 -7.42
N GLY A 146 -12.51 -2.08 -7.30
CA GLY A 146 -11.92 -1.15 -6.35
C GLY A 146 -13.00 -0.44 -5.52
N ILE A 147 -12.55 0.20 -4.44
CA ILE A 147 -13.48 0.78 -3.47
C ILE A 147 -14.37 1.85 -4.12
N THR A 148 -15.67 1.77 -3.86
CA THR A 148 -16.65 2.77 -4.27
C THR A 148 -17.85 2.74 -3.31
N PRO A 149 -18.41 3.90 -2.92
CA PRO A 149 -19.68 3.93 -2.19
C PRO A 149 -20.87 3.57 -3.10
N ASP A 150 -20.70 3.65 -4.42
CA ASP A 150 -21.73 3.35 -5.41
C ASP A 150 -21.74 1.85 -5.77
N PHE A 151 -21.68 0.97 -4.78
CA PHE A 151 -21.77 -0.47 -4.95
C PHE A 151 -23.14 -0.97 -4.48
N ASP A 152 -23.95 -1.44 -5.42
CA ASP A 152 -25.29 -1.98 -5.15
C ASP A 152 -25.51 -3.35 -5.81
N TYR A 153 -26.73 -3.86 -5.68
CA TYR A 153 -27.10 -5.15 -6.28
C TYR A 153 -27.00 -5.17 -7.81
N ALA A 154 -27.29 -4.05 -8.49
CA ALA A 154 -27.22 -3.98 -9.94
C ALA A 154 -25.76 -4.01 -10.43
N VAL A 155 -24.86 -3.28 -9.75
CA VAL A 155 -23.41 -3.34 -10.00
C VAL A 155 -22.87 -4.74 -9.76
N LEU A 156 -23.25 -5.38 -8.65
CA LEU A 156 -22.88 -6.77 -8.36
C LEU A 156 -23.39 -7.73 -9.44
N THR A 157 -24.62 -7.54 -9.93
CA THR A 157 -25.20 -8.36 -11.00
C THR A 157 -24.43 -8.22 -12.31
N LEU A 158 -23.98 -7.00 -12.64
CA LEU A 158 -23.15 -6.77 -13.82
C LEU A 158 -21.76 -7.43 -13.67
N ALA A 159 -21.13 -7.29 -12.50
CA ALA A 159 -19.86 -7.94 -12.22
C ALA A 159 -19.98 -9.48 -12.32
N LEU A 160 -21.02 -10.06 -11.73
CA LEU A 160 -21.34 -11.48 -11.84
C LEU A 160 -21.46 -11.91 -13.30
N GLY A 161 -22.31 -11.22 -14.09
CA GLY A 161 -22.55 -11.56 -15.48
C GLY A 161 -21.29 -11.50 -16.35
N ALA A 162 -20.40 -10.54 -16.12
CA ALA A 162 -19.14 -10.43 -16.85
C ALA A 162 -18.18 -11.58 -16.48
N VAL A 163 -18.05 -11.90 -15.19
CA VAL A 163 -17.18 -13.00 -14.74
C VAL A 163 -17.69 -14.36 -15.21
N ASP A 164 -19.01 -14.59 -15.18
CA ASP A 164 -19.63 -15.82 -15.70
C ASP A 164 -19.44 -15.98 -17.21
N ALA A 165 -19.35 -14.85 -17.94
CA ALA A 165 -19.02 -14.82 -19.36
C ALA A 165 -17.52 -15.03 -19.66
N GLY A 166 -16.69 -15.22 -18.63
CA GLY A 166 -15.26 -15.54 -18.78
C GLY A 166 -14.29 -14.40 -18.47
N ALA A 167 -14.78 -13.23 -18.04
CA ALA A 167 -13.91 -12.12 -17.66
C ALA A 167 -13.04 -12.49 -16.45
N ARG A 168 -11.76 -12.08 -16.48
CA ARG A 168 -10.84 -12.23 -15.34
C ARG A 168 -11.28 -11.32 -14.19
N LEU A 169 -11.25 -11.81 -12.95
CA LEU A 169 -11.60 -11.00 -11.77
C LEU A 169 -10.33 -10.45 -11.12
N ILE A 170 -10.22 -9.13 -11.01
CA ILE A 170 -9.08 -8.41 -10.45
C ILE A 170 -9.57 -7.50 -9.32
N ALA A 171 -8.86 -7.49 -8.19
CA ALA A 171 -9.14 -6.60 -7.07
C ALA A 171 -7.98 -5.61 -6.89
N THR A 172 -8.29 -4.33 -6.66
CA THR A 172 -7.24 -3.34 -6.37
C THR A 172 -6.57 -3.65 -5.03
N ASN A 173 -7.34 -3.98 -4.00
CA ASN A 173 -6.88 -4.49 -2.70
C ASN A 173 -8.02 -5.31 -2.06
N ASP A 174 -7.73 -6.04 -0.99
CA ASP A 174 -8.70 -6.84 -0.24
C ASP A 174 -8.85 -6.38 1.22
N ASP A 175 -8.50 -5.12 1.51
CA ASP A 175 -8.63 -4.56 2.86
C ASP A 175 -10.09 -4.66 3.34
N PRO A 176 -10.38 -5.34 4.46
CA PRO A 176 -11.76 -5.62 4.88
C PRO A 176 -12.47 -4.35 5.34
N THR A 177 -11.72 -3.41 5.91
CA THR A 177 -12.22 -2.18 6.52
C THR A 177 -11.17 -1.07 6.41
N PHE A 178 -11.61 0.18 6.55
CA PHE A 178 -10.72 1.33 6.71
C PHE A 178 -11.27 2.34 7.73
N PRO A 179 -10.40 3.13 8.39
CA PRO A 179 -10.83 4.13 9.36
C PRO A 179 -11.52 5.32 8.69
N VAL A 180 -12.60 5.81 9.31
CA VAL A 180 -13.33 7.04 8.95
C VAL A 180 -13.51 7.94 10.18
N ALA A 181 -14.02 9.17 9.98
CA ALA A 181 -14.14 10.15 11.06
C ALA A 181 -14.93 9.65 12.27
N ASP A 182 -16.02 8.93 12.02
CA ASP A 182 -16.97 8.47 13.05
C ASP A 182 -16.88 6.95 13.33
N GLY A 183 -15.79 6.29 12.93
CA GLY A 183 -15.60 4.86 13.19
C GLY A 183 -14.87 4.10 12.09
N ILE A 184 -15.39 2.92 11.75
CA ILE A 184 -14.81 2.01 10.76
C ILE A 184 -15.83 1.81 9.63
N ALA A 185 -15.36 1.90 8.38
CA ALA A 185 -16.16 1.65 7.18
C ALA A 185 -15.75 0.35 6.48
N PRO A 186 -16.66 -0.32 5.75
CA PRO A 186 -16.31 -1.45 4.89
C PRO A 186 -15.29 -1.06 3.82
N GLY A 187 -14.22 -1.84 3.70
CA GLY A 187 -13.17 -1.66 2.71
C GLY A 187 -13.45 -2.40 1.41
N ASN A 188 -12.49 -2.38 0.48
CA ASN A 188 -12.68 -3.02 -0.82
C ASN A 188 -12.82 -4.53 -0.69
N GLY A 189 -12.20 -5.14 0.32
CA GLY A 189 -12.33 -6.56 0.61
C GLY A 189 -13.78 -7.00 0.79
N ALA A 190 -14.66 -6.15 1.33
CA ALA A 190 -16.08 -6.45 1.46
C ALA A 190 -16.79 -6.51 0.09
N LEU A 191 -16.46 -5.59 -0.83
CA LEU A 191 -17.00 -5.56 -2.19
C LEU A 191 -16.49 -6.74 -3.00
N VAL A 192 -15.18 -7.00 -2.91
CA VAL A 192 -14.51 -8.15 -3.56
C VAL A 192 -15.14 -9.45 -3.06
N ALA A 193 -15.30 -9.64 -1.75
CA ALA A 193 -15.92 -10.83 -1.19
C ALA A 193 -17.37 -11.05 -1.69
N ALA A 194 -18.15 -9.98 -1.90
CA ALA A 194 -19.49 -10.08 -2.49
C ALA A 194 -19.43 -10.61 -3.94
N VAL A 195 -18.53 -10.07 -4.76
CA VAL A 195 -18.34 -10.53 -6.15
C VAL A 195 -17.80 -11.95 -6.21
N GLU A 196 -16.79 -12.28 -5.41
CA GLU A 196 -16.23 -13.63 -5.33
C GLU A 196 -17.27 -14.65 -4.88
N ARG A 197 -18.11 -14.29 -3.89
CA ARG A 197 -19.16 -15.17 -3.39
C ARG A 197 -20.25 -15.40 -4.42
N ALA A 198 -20.64 -14.36 -5.16
CA ALA A 198 -21.66 -14.47 -6.21
C ALA A 198 -21.19 -15.32 -7.39
N THR A 199 -19.92 -15.16 -7.78
CA THR A 199 -19.33 -15.81 -8.98
C THR A 199 -18.71 -17.18 -8.69
N GLY A 200 -18.35 -17.47 -7.43
CA GLY A 200 -17.52 -18.62 -7.08
C GLY A 200 -16.10 -18.55 -7.66
N ARG A 201 -15.62 -17.36 -8.05
CA ARG A 201 -14.28 -17.11 -8.58
C ARG A 201 -13.48 -16.25 -7.60
N ARG A 202 -12.18 -16.55 -7.46
CA ARG A 202 -11.26 -15.72 -6.66
C ARG A 202 -10.69 -14.60 -7.51
N ALA A 203 -10.61 -13.41 -6.93
CA ALA A 203 -9.96 -12.27 -7.53
C ALA A 203 -8.43 -12.40 -7.43
N VAL A 204 -7.74 -11.92 -8.46
CA VAL A 204 -6.31 -11.62 -8.35
C VAL A 204 -6.16 -10.24 -7.71
N VAL A 205 -5.61 -10.20 -6.49
CA VAL A 205 -5.40 -8.96 -5.74
C VAL A 205 -4.07 -8.31 -6.18
N ALA A 206 -4.10 -7.00 -6.44
CA ALA A 206 -2.95 -6.29 -6.99
C ALA A 206 -2.19 -5.41 -6.00
N GLY A 207 -2.87 -4.82 -5.02
CA GLY A 207 -2.31 -3.91 -4.01
C GLY A 207 -1.35 -4.60 -3.05
N LYS A 208 -0.86 -3.89 -2.03
CA LYS A 208 -0.03 -4.51 -0.97
C LYS A 208 -0.81 -5.66 -0.32
N PRO A 209 -0.18 -6.83 -0.06
CA PRO A 209 1.26 -7.14 -0.20
C PRO A 209 1.65 -7.82 -1.54
N HIS A 210 0.88 -7.64 -2.61
CA HIS A 210 1.00 -8.40 -3.86
C HIS A 210 2.05 -7.90 -4.85
N GLU A 211 2.42 -8.78 -5.78
CA GLU A 211 3.53 -8.62 -6.73
C GLU A 211 3.35 -7.42 -7.65
N ALA A 212 2.12 -7.20 -8.12
CA ALA A 212 1.80 -6.08 -9.00
C ALA A 212 2.17 -4.73 -8.38
N MET A 213 1.89 -4.54 -7.08
CA MET A 213 2.34 -3.37 -6.34
C MET A 213 3.86 -3.35 -6.16
N ALA A 214 4.48 -4.50 -5.87
CA ALA A 214 5.91 -4.58 -5.62
C ALA A 214 6.72 -4.18 -6.86
N VAL A 215 6.31 -4.62 -8.05
CA VAL A 215 6.94 -4.25 -9.33
C VAL A 215 6.95 -2.72 -9.52
N LEU A 216 5.80 -2.07 -9.29
CA LEU A 216 5.70 -0.61 -9.44
C LEU A 216 6.56 0.15 -8.43
N VAL A 217 6.51 -0.24 -7.16
CA VAL A 217 7.29 0.42 -6.10
C VAL A 217 8.78 0.23 -6.33
N ARG A 218 9.23 -0.98 -6.70
CA ARG A 218 10.65 -1.23 -7.02
C ARG A 218 11.12 -0.37 -8.20
N ALA A 219 10.31 -0.25 -9.25
CA ALA A 219 10.61 0.62 -10.39
C ALA A 219 10.69 2.10 -9.98
N ALA A 220 9.73 2.59 -9.16
CA ALA A 220 9.73 3.96 -8.65
C ALA A 220 10.93 4.27 -7.73
N LEU A 221 11.41 3.27 -6.98
CA LEU A 221 12.63 3.37 -6.19
C LEU A 221 13.92 3.30 -7.04
N GLY A 222 13.82 3.08 -8.35
CA GLY A 222 14.95 2.97 -9.27
C GLY A 222 15.70 1.64 -9.17
N ALA A 223 15.08 0.61 -8.59
CA ALA A 223 15.66 -0.73 -8.57
C ALA A 223 15.65 -1.34 -9.98
N PRO A 224 16.69 -2.11 -10.36
CA PRO A 224 16.66 -2.85 -11.60
C PRO A 224 15.47 -3.83 -11.59
N PRO A 225 14.93 -4.17 -12.78
CA PRO A 225 13.93 -5.23 -12.90
C PRO A 225 14.39 -6.43 -12.08
N ALA A 226 13.49 -7.06 -11.31
CA ALA A 226 13.82 -8.38 -10.79
C ALA A 226 14.22 -9.23 -12.01
N GLY A 227 15.28 -10.03 -11.89
CA GLY A 227 15.52 -11.09 -12.88
C GLY A 227 14.27 -11.98 -13.00
N GLU A 228 14.23 -12.87 -13.99
CA GLU A 228 13.09 -13.79 -14.14
C GLU A 228 12.66 -14.35 -12.79
N PRO A 229 11.34 -14.39 -12.49
CA PRO A 229 10.85 -14.93 -11.23
C PRO A 229 11.46 -16.33 -11.06
N ALA A 230 12.11 -16.56 -9.92
CA ALA A 230 12.64 -17.87 -9.61
C ALA A 230 11.51 -18.88 -9.82
N THR A 231 11.72 -19.85 -10.71
CA THR A 231 10.77 -20.91 -11.11
C THR A 231 10.50 -21.92 -9.98
N SER A 232 10.80 -21.53 -8.75
CA SER A 232 10.63 -22.26 -7.50
C SER A 232 10.09 -21.25 -6.50
N GLY A 233 8.98 -21.56 -5.82
CA GLY A 233 8.24 -20.70 -4.88
C GLY A 233 9.03 -20.08 -3.72
N SER A 234 10.08 -19.33 -4.03
CA SER A 234 10.85 -18.45 -3.16
C SER A 234 10.10 -17.12 -3.10
N GLU A 235 9.47 -16.85 -1.97
CA GLU A 235 8.73 -15.61 -1.69
C GLU A 235 9.62 -14.36 -1.64
N ALA A 236 10.94 -14.52 -1.63
CA ALA A 236 11.88 -13.42 -1.45
C ALA A 236 12.41 -12.88 -2.79
N THR A 237 11.97 -11.68 -3.15
CA THR A 237 12.59 -10.84 -4.18
C THR A 237 13.99 -10.40 -3.74
N THR A 238 14.92 -10.22 -4.69
CA THR A 238 16.26 -9.68 -4.42
C THR A 238 16.16 -8.38 -3.59
N PRO A 239 16.80 -8.32 -2.42
CA PRO A 239 16.78 -7.13 -1.58
C PRO A 239 17.29 -5.88 -2.33
N ILE A 240 16.72 -4.72 -2.02
CA ILE A 240 17.19 -3.41 -2.46
C ILE A 240 17.99 -2.82 -1.29
N PRO A 241 19.33 -2.83 -1.33
CA PRO A 241 20.15 -2.35 -0.21
C PRO A 241 19.85 -0.89 0.09
N GLY A 242 19.64 -0.58 1.38
CA GLY A 242 19.34 0.78 1.81
C GLY A 242 17.94 1.27 1.45
N ALA A 243 16.99 0.38 1.16
CA ALA A 243 15.58 0.74 0.95
C ALA A 243 14.69 0.22 2.09
N VAL A 244 13.70 1.03 2.49
CA VAL A 244 12.78 0.71 3.60
C VAL A 244 11.34 1.01 3.21
N MET A 245 10.42 0.13 3.61
CA MET A 245 8.99 0.38 3.69
C MET A 245 8.64 0.85 5.10
N VAL A 246 8.07 2.04 5.21
CA VAL A 246 7.52 2.56 6.47
C VAL A 246 6.01 2.39 6.42
N GLY A 247 5.46 1.65 7.37
CA GLY A 247 4.03 1.34 7.41
C GLY A 247 3.54 1.08 8.84
N ASP A 248 2.22 1.01 9.01
CA ASP A 248 1.57 0.85 10.32
C ASP A 248 0.90 -0.52 10.48
N ARG A 249 0.93 -1.36 9.44
CA ARG A 249 0.26 -2.66 9.40
C ARG A 249 1.21 -3.79 8.99
N PRO A 250 1.62 -4.68 9.90
CA PRO A 250 2.49 -5.81 9.58
C PRO A 250 1.90 -6.76 8.53
N ASP A 251 0.60 -7.04 8.60
CA ASP A 251 -0.14 -7.91 7.69
C ASP A 251 -0.20 -7.38 6.25
N THR A 252 -0.06 -6.07 6.04
CA THR A 252 -0.02 -5.46 4.70
C THR A 252 1.37 -4.91 4.36
N ASP A 253 1.87 -3.94 5.11
CA ASP A 253 3.13 -3.24 4.84
C ASP A 253 4.34 -4.10 5.12
N GLY A 254 4.29 -4.89 6.19
CA GLY A 254 5.39 -5.79 6.55
C GLY A 254 5.53 -6.93 5.53
N LEU A 255 4.43 -7.58 5.18
CA LEU A 255 4.44 -8.60 4.13
C LEU A 255 4.84 -8.00 2.77
N PHE A 256 4.39 -6.77 2.50
CA PHE A 256 4.77 -6.04 1.30
C PHE A 256 6.27 -5.71 1.26
N ALA A 257 6.86 -5.28 2.38
CA ALA A 257 8.28 -4.99 2.49
C ALA A 257 9.10 -6.21 2.08
N ARG A 258 8.76 -7.39 2.60
CA ARG A 258 9.39 -8.67 2.21
C ARG A 258 9.23 -8.96 0.72
N ARG A 259 8.01 -8.82 0.19
CA ARG A 259 7.73 -9.01 -1.25
C ARG A 259 8.57 -8.08 -2.13
N ALA A 260 8.71 -6.83 -1.74
CA ALA A 260 9.41 -5.81 -2.51
C ALA A 260 10.94 -5.83 -2.28
N GLY A 261 11.45 -6.67 -1.37
CA GLY A 261 12.87 -6.71 -1.01
C GLY A 261 13.32 -5.48 -0.21
N LEU A 262 12.44 -4.91 0.60
CA LEU A 262 12.66 -3.73 1.43
C LEU A 262 12.80 -4.12 2.91
N ALA A 263 13.58 -3.35 3.67
CA ALA A 263 13.48 -3.39 5.13
C ALA A 263 12.07 -2.91 5.57
N PHE A 264 11.61 -3.34 6.74
CA PHE A 264 10.33 -2.93 7.30
C PHE A 264 10.53 -2.07 8.55
N ALA A 265 10.09 -0.82 8.50
CA ALA A 265 9.96 0.05 9.65
C ALA A 265 8.48 0.19 10.03
N LEU A 266 8.11 -0.31 11.21
CA LEU A 266 6.77 -0.20 11.76
C LEU A 266 6.63 1.11 12.54
N VAL A 267 5.60 1.89 12.21
CA VAL A 267 5.17 3.03 13.03
C VAL A 267 3.95 2.67 13.85
N LEU A 268 3.92 3.14 15.10
CA LEU A 268 2.78 2.95 16.01
C LEU A 268 1.75 4.10 15.90
N SER A 269 1.92 4.95 14.90
CA SER A 269 1.05 6.07 14.59
C SER A 269 -0.15 5.67 13.74
N GLY A 270 -0.44 4.38 13.52
CA GLY A 270 -1.60 3.89 12.76
C GLY A 270 -2.41 2.78 13.46
N VAL A 271 -2.71 1.71 12.74
CA VAL A 271 -3.53 0.56 13.20
C VAL A 271 -2.83 -0.22 14.29
N THR A 272 -1.54 -0.55 14.11
CA THR A 272 -0.78 -1.30 15.10
C THR A 272 -0.33 -0.39 16.24
N THR A 273 -0.48 -0.88 17.47
CA THR A 273 -0.14 -0.17 18.70
C THR A 273 0.94 -0.92 19.49
N ALA A 274 1.50 -0.28 20.52
CA ALA A 274 2.52 -0.91 21.37
C ALA A 274 2.03 -2.19 22.06
N SER A 275 0.73 -2.31 22.36
CA SER A 275 0.16 -3.50 22.99
C SER A 275 0.02 -4.69 22.04
N ASP A 276 0.12 -4.47 20.73
CA ASP A 276 0.02 -5.53 19.73
C ASP A 276 1.38 -6.21 19.49
N LEU A 277 2.47 -5.69 20.07
CA LEU A 277 3.80 -6.25 19.93
C LEU A 277 3.99 -7.50 20.83
N PRO A 278 4.74 -8.52 20.36
CA PRO A 278 5.42 -8.60 19.07
C PRO A 278 4.46 -8.93 17.92
N VAL A 279 4.82 -8.52 16.70
CA VAL A 279 4.05 -8.74 15.48
C VAL A 279 4.84 -9.54 14.45
N GLU A 280 4.13 -10.22 13.57
CA GLU A 280 4.69 -10.87 12.40
C GLU A 280 4.14 -10.21 11.12
N PRO A 281 5.00 -9.90 10.13
CA PRO A 281 6.45 -10.07 10.13
C PRO A 281 7.17 -9.14 11.11
N GLN A 282 8.22 -9.64 11.77
CA GLN A 282 9.05 -8.83 12.67
C GLN A 282 9.63 -7.59 11.95
N PRO A 283 9.41 -6.36 12.46
CA PRO A 283 9.99 -5.14 11.91
C PRO A 283 11.49 -5.03 12.18
N ASP A 284 12.24 -4.45 11.24
CA ASP A 284 13.65 -4.07 11.44
C ASP A 284 13.77 -2.88 12.39
N VAL A 285 12.79 -1.98 12.36
CA VAL A 285 12.69 -0.80 13.23
C VAL A 285 11.25 -0.62 13.69
N VAL A 286 11.07 -0.25 14.96
CA VAL A 286 9.79 0.18 15.52
C VAL A 286 9.95 1.60 16.06
N ALA A 287 9.05 2.51 15.69
CA ALA A 287 9.03 3.88 16.18
C ALA A 287 7.60 4.37 16.44
N ALA A 288 7.46 5.47 17.18
CA ALA A 288 6.16 6.06 17.45
C ALA A 288 5.46 6.55 16.17
N ASP A 289 6.22 7.13 15.24
CA ASP A 289 5.75 7.74 13.99
C ASP A 289 6.89 7.82 12.96
N LEU A 290 6.60 8.37 11.77
CA LEU A 290 7.58 8.57 10.71
C LEU A 290 8.77 9.44 11.15
N ALA A 291 8.54 10.45 12.01
CA ALA A 291 9.61 11.32 12.47
C ALA A 291 10.64 10.54 13.30
N GLY A 292 10.18 9.67 14.20
CA GLY A 292 11.06 8.78 14.97
C GLY A 292 11.86 7.80 14.10
N VAL A 293 11.24 7.26 13.04
CA VAL A 293 11.96 6.41 12.07
C VAL A 293 13.07 7.22 11.39
N VAL A 294 12.75 8.42 10.88
CA VAL A 294 13.72 9.28 10.18
C VAL A 294 14.84 9.76 11.12
N GLU A 295 14.53 10.09 12.38
CA GLU A 295 15.51 10.48 13.39
C GLU A 295 16.53 9.37 13.63
N SER A 296 16.06 8.14 13.84
CA SER A 296 16.92 6.96 14.08
C SER A 296 17.85 6.64 12.90
N ALA A 297 17.41 6.92 11.66
CA ALA A 297 18.14 6.60 10.44
C ALA A 297 19.07 7.71 9.94
N VAL A 298 18.79 8.96 10.31
CA VAL A 298 19.56 10.13 9.84
C VAL A 298 20.55 10.62 10.90
N GLY A 299 20.23 10.48 12.20
CA GLY A 299 20.99 11.08 13.30
C GLY A 299 20.94 12.62 13.28
N ASP A 300 21.22 13.27 14.41
CA ASP A 300 21.10 14.74 14.60
C ASP A 300 22.13 15.62 13.87
N HIS A 301 22.75 15.14 12.79
CA HIS A 301 23.64 15.98 11.99
C HIS A 301 22.87 16.86 11.01
N ALA A 302 22.15 17.84 11.54
CA ALA A 302 22.03 19.13 10.87
C ALA A 302 23.34 19.89 11.10
N GLY A 303 24.30 19.71 10.19
CA GLY A 303 25.29 20.75 9.94
C GLY A 303 24.54 21.94 9.34
N ASP A 304 24.33 22.95 10.16
CA ASP A 304 23.92 24.29 9.71
C ASP A 304 25.09 24.86 8.87
N PRO A 305 24.86 25.37 7.65
CA PRO A 305 25.85 26.21 6.98
C PRO A 305 26.03 27.56 7.68
#